data_AF-A0A068SJA8-F1
#
_entry.id   AF-A0A068SJA8-F1
#
_cell.length_a   1.000
_cell.length_b   1.000
_cell.length_c   1.000
_cell.angle_alpha   90.00
_cell.angle_beta   90.00
_cell.angle_gamma   90.00
#
_symmetry.space_group_name_H-M   'P 1'
#
loop_
_entity.id
_entity.type
_entity.pdbx_description
1 polymer ?
#
loop_
_entity_poly.entity_id
_entity_poly.type
_entity_poly.pdbx_seq_one_letter_code
_entity_poly.pdbx_strand_id
1 'polypeptide(L)'
;RHGLGYPSMRNDPILVENTVQWYGHPLEEARTWVHQAPMSPCPTTKHGFQPMRMGSATANTAKMVEYALCNGFDRVVQMQMAPQTGDPRQSKDFEELFQAWVAQMECLMNILVRPVHLGRFNDPKFFVRPYLSGISERAVESGIDAVSPEGERGNWKVTFFTKVETADSLAGKTKVKFEQKKFPMDGRSPRGS
;
A
#
# COMPACT_ATOMS: atom_id res chain seq x y z
N ARG A 1 -5.38 18.98 -26.08
CA ARG A 1 -6.72 18.79 -25.46
C ARG A 1 -7.50 17.61 -26.08
N HIS A 2 -6.83 16.55 -26.55
CA HIS A 2 -7.47 15.42 -27.28
C HIS A 2 -8.26 14.44 -26.38
N GLY A 3 -8.61 14.81 -25.15
CA GLY A 3 -9.36 13.93 -24.24
C GLY A 3 -8.61 12.70 -23.70
N LEU A 4 -7.30 12.59 -23.93
CA LEU A 4 -6.51 11.39 -23.61
C LEU A 4 -6.18 11.24 -22.11
N GLY A 5 -6.42 12.26 -21.29
CA GLY A 5 -6.05 12.26 -19.87
C GLY A 5 -4.55 12.45 -19.57
N TYR A 6 -3.69 12.50 -20.60
CA TYR A 6 -2.26 12.79 -20.50
C TYR A 6 -1.91 14.18 -21.05
N PRO A 7 -0.76 14.78 -20.65
CA PRO A 7 0.23 14.25 -19.71
C PRO A 7 -0.27 14.26 -18.26
N SER A 8 0.14 13.25 -17.47
CA SER A 8 -0.08 13.29 -16.03
C SER A 8 0.84 14.35 -15.43
N MET A 9 0.27 15.30 -14.70
CA MET A 9 1.03 16.34 -14.01
C MET A 9 1.50 15.86 -12.65
N ARG A 10 2.72 16.23 -12.25
CA ARG A 10 3.28 15.93 -10.93
C ARG A 10 3.88 17.13 -10.27
N ASN A 11 3.95 17.04 -8.95
CA ASN A 11 4.66 17.99 -8.13
C ASN A 11 6.12 17.53 -7.99
N ASP A 12 6.99 18.12 -8.80
CA ASP A 12 8.42 17.79 -8.84
C ASP A 12 9.14 17.96 -7.49
N PRO A 13 9.03 19.11 -6.78
CA PRO A 13 9.61 19.27 -5.45
C PRO A 13 9.26 18.15 -4.46
N ILE A 14 7.98 17.75 -4.43
CA ILE A 14 7.51 16.68 -3.53
C ILE A 14 8.13 15.32 -3.91
N LEU A 15 8.25 15.03 -5.20
CA LEU A 15 8.81 13.74 -5.64
C LEU A 15 10.32 13.65 -5.38
N VAL A 16 11.04 14.74 -5.62
CA VAL A 16 12.48 14.83 -5.29
C VAL A 16 12.68 14.69 -3.78
N GLU A 17 11.95 15.47 -2.97
CA GLU A 17 12.08 15.44 -1.51
C GLU A 17 11.76 14.06 -0.92
N ASN A 18 10.67 13.42 -1.35
CA ASN A 18 10.32 12.08 -0.89
C ASN A 18 11.40 11.05 -1.21
N THR A 19 12.00 11.15 -2.40
CA THR A 19 13.02 10.20 -2.86
C THR A 19 14.32 10.37 -2.07
N VAL A 20 14.65 11.60 -1.66
CA VAL A 20 15.78 11.85 -0.74
C VAL A 20 15.45 11.37 0.67
N GLN A 21 14.30 11.73 1.22
CA GLN A 21 13.94 11.46 2.62
C GLN A 21 13.70 9.98 2.93
N TRP A 22 12.92 9.28 2.09
CA TRP A 22 12.49 7.91 2.39
C TRP A 22 13.44 6.83 1.89
N TYR A 23 14.22 7.15 0.86
CA TYR A 23 15.05 6.18 0.15
C TYR A 23 16.55 6.54 0.19
N GLY A 24 16.90 7.73 0.67
CA GLY A 24 18.30 8.13 0.86
C GLY A 24 19.06 8.41 -0.44
N HIS A 25 18.35 8.72 -1.53
CA HIS A 25 19.03 9.14 -2.76
C HIS A 25 19.71 10.51 -2.57
N PRO A 26 20.92 10.70 -3.09
CA PRO A 26 21.52 12.03 -3.28
C PRO A 26 20.56 12.95 -4.04
N LEU A 27 20.58 14.24 -3.73
CA LEU A 27 19.68 15.22 -4.35
C LEU A 27 19.84 15.27 -5.88
N GLU A 28 21.08 15.21 -6.37
CA GLU A 28 21.37 15.21 -7.80
C GLU A 28 20.74 14.00 -8.51
N GLU A 29 20.83 12.83 -7.88
CA GLU A 29 20.19 11.60 -8.35
C GLU A 29 18.66 11.71 -8.30
N ALA A 30 18.10 12.19 -7.19
CA ALA A 30 16.66 12.34 -7.03
C ALA A 30 16.03 13.29 -8.07
N ARG A 31 16.76 14.29 -8.56
CA ARG A 31 16.32 15.20 -9.63
C ARG A 31 16.21 14.53 -11.01
N THR A 32 16.80 13.35 -11.21
CA THR A 32 16.72 12.59 -12.46
C THR A 32 15.49 11.68 -12.54
N TRP A 33 14.54 11.85 -11.61
CA TRP A 33 13.42 10.92 -11.49
C TRP A 33 12.57 10.86 -12.75
N VAL A 34 12.11 9.65 -13.06
CA VAL A 34 11.10 9.39 -14.09
C VAL A 34 9.92 8.64 -13.48
N HIS A 35 8.83 8.58 -14.24
CA HIS A 35 7.69 7.77 -13.85
C HIS A 35 7.91 6.30 -14.10
N GLN A 36 8.01 5.54 -13.01
CA GLN A 36 7.85 4.10 -13.08
C GLN A 36 6.35 3.74 -12.97
N ALA A 37 5.81 3.31 -14.11
CA ALA A 37 4.42 2.93 -14.26
C ALA A 37 3.47 4.09 -13.86
N PRO A 38 2.35 3.94 -13.13
CA PRO A 38 1.37 5.01 -13.06
C PRO A 38 1.73 6.14 -12.10
N MET A 39 2.53 5.93 -11.05
CA MET A 39 2.70 6.93 -9.98
C MET A 39 4.07 6.98 -9.29
N SER A 40 4.96 5.99 -9.46
CA SER A 40 6.24 5.99 -8.71
C SER A 40 7.23 6.96 -9.32
N PRO A 41 7.90 7.80 -8.53
CA PRO A 41 9.16 8.41 -8.95
C PRO A 41 10.29 7.38 -8.89
N CYS A 42 11.18 7.38 -9.86
CA CYS A 42 12.33 6.48 -9.98
C CYS A 42 13.52 7.24 -10.51
N PRO A 43 14.60 7.45 -9.74
CA PRO A 43 15.86 7.94 -10.30
C PRO A 43 16.37 7.02 -11.41
N THR A 44 17.00 7.58 -12.44
CA THR A 44 17.47 6.83 -13.62
C THR A 44 18.98 6.55 -13.57
N THR A 45 19.48 6.33 -12.36
CA THR A 45 20.90 6.21 -12.02
C THR A 45 21.26 4.78 -11.60
N LYS A 46 22.56 4.50 -11.45
CA LYS A 46 23.10 3.23 -10.95
C LYS A 46 22.36 2.64 -9.75
N HIS A 47 22.14 3.43 -8.70
CA HIS A 47 21.56 2.94 -7.44
C HIS A 47 20.04 3.12 -7.34
N GLY A 48 19.44 4.00 -8.16
CA GLY A 48 18.00 4.20 -8.24
C GLY A 48 17.30 3.48 -9.39
N PHE A 49 18.06 2.83 -10.26
CA PHE A 49 17.52 1.95 -11.28
C PHE A 49 16.64 0.88 -10.65
N GLN A 50 15.36 0.91 -10.99
CA GLN A 50 14.40 -0.07 -10.53
C GLN A 50 14.25 -1.20 -11.56
N PRO A 51 14.81 -2.40 -11.29
CA PRO A 51 14.81 -3.53 -12.22
C PRO A 51 13.41 -4.12 -12.44
N MET A 52 12.52 -3.96 -11.47
CA MET A 52 11.19 -4.53 -11.49
C MET A 52 10.20 -3.63 -10.73
N ARG A 53 8.94 -4.07 -10.65
CA ARG A 53 7.92 -3.37 -9.86
C ARG A 53 8.27 -3.45 -8.38
N MET A 54 8.65 -2.32 -7.78
CA MET A 54 9.03 -2.24 -6.36
C MET A 54 7.85 -1.98 -5.41
N GLY A 55 6.60 -2.06 -5.89
CA GLY A 55 5.44 -2.05 -5.00
C GLY A 55 5.41 -3.29 -4.11
N SER A 56 5.32 -3.11 -2.79
CA SER A 56 5.28 -4.20 -1.81
C SER A 56 3.86 -4.73 -1.61
N ALA A 57 2.83 -3.89 -1.81
CA ALA A 57 1.45 -4.32 -1.72
C ALA A 57 0.49 -3.36 -2.44
N THR A 58 -0.68 -3.87 -2.78
CA THR A 58 -1.83 -3.09 -3.20
C THR A 58 -3.01 -3.52 -2.33
N ALA A 59 -3.53 -2.61 -1.50
CA ALA A 59 -4.56 -2.92 -0.52
C ALA A 59 -5.82 -2.11 -0.79
N ASN A 60 -6.98 -2.75 -0.63
CA ASN A 60 -8.28 -2.08 -0.58
C ASN A 60 -8.54 -1.69 0.88
N THR A 61 -8.56 -0.39 1.17
CA THR A 61 -8.70 0.09 2.56
C THR A 61 -10.14 0.05 3.06
N ALA A 62 -11.14 -0.04 2.17
CA ALA A 62 -12.53 -0.24 2.59
C ALA A 62 -12.71 -1.62 3.25
N LYS A 63 -11.92 -2.62 2.83
CA LYS A 63 -11.95 -3.96 3.45
C LYS A 63 -11.47 -3.95 4.91
N MET A 64 -10.52 -3.07 5.26
CA MET A 64 -10.08 -2.87 6.64
C MET A 64 -11.22 -2.35 7.52
N VAL A 65 -12.07 -1.46 6.96
CA VAL A 65 -13.27 -0.97 7.65
C VAL A 65 -14.30 -2.08 7.80
N GLU A 66 -14.55 -2.86 6.75
CA GLU A 66 -15.44 -4.03 6.84
C GLU A 66 -15.03 -4.98 7.96
N TYR A 67 -13.73 -5.28 8.09
CA TYR A 67 -13.21 -6.14 9.15
C TYR A 67 -13.38 -5.54 10.53
N ALA A 68 -13.14 -4.24 10.70
CA ALA A 68 -13.40 -3.57 11.98
C ALA A 68 -14.88 -3.70 12.38
N LEU A 69 -15.77 -3.75 11.38
CA LEU A 69 -17.22 -3.85 11.56
C LEU A 69 -17.77 -5.27 11.61
N CYS A 70 -16.99 -6.27 11.22
CA CYS A 70 -17.37 -7.68 11.21
C CYS A 70 -16.48 -8.51 12.13
N ASN A 71 -15.78 -7.88 13.09
CA ASN A 71 -14.89 -8.56 14.03
C ASN A 71 -13.83 -9.43 13.32
N GLY A 72 -13.26 -8.93 12.22
CA GLY A 72 -12.25 -9.61 11.40
C GLY A 72 -12.77 -10.74 10.50
N PHE A 73 -14.08 -11.00 10.48
CA PHE A 73 -14.68 -12.04 9.64
C PHE A 73 -14.99 -11.51 8.23
N ASP A 74 -14.50 -12.20 7.21
CA ASP A 74 -14.80 -11.90 5.82
C ASP A 74 -16.01 -12.72 5.33
N ARG A 75 -17.08 -12.02 4.96
CA ARG A 75 -18.32 -12.65 4.48
C ARG A 75 -18.25 -13.14 3.03
N VAL A 76 -17.28 -12.68 2.24
CA VAL A 76 -17.14 -13.14 0.85
C VAL A 76 -16.46 -14.51 0.84
N VAL A 77 -15.36 -14.65 1.57
CA VAL A 77 -14.62 -15.92 1.65
C VAL A 77 -15.05 -16.82 2.82
N GLN A 78 -15.99 -16.35 3.66
CA GLN A 78 -16.56 -17.08 4.80
C GLN A 78 -15.48 -17.55 5.80
N MET A 79 -14.48 -16.71 6.07
CA MET A 79 -13.34 -17.04 6.92
C MET A 79 -12.95 -15.89 7.84
N GLN A 80 -12.42 -16.25 9.01
CA GLN A 80 -11.75 -15.30 9.90
C GLN A 80 -10.41 -14.89 9.28
N MET A 81 -10.39 -13.74 8.60
CA MET A 81 -9.21 -13.27 7.85
C MET A 81 -8.26 -12.42 8.68
N ALA A 82 -8.77 -11.83 9.77
CA ALA A 82 -8.07 -10.81 10.53
C ALA A 82 -8.44 -10.94 12.03
N PRO A 83 -7.76 -10.27 12.98
CA PRO A 83 -7.95 -10.52 14.41
C PRO A 83 -9.37 -10.18 14.88
N GLN A 84 -9.82 -10.86 15.93
CA GLN A 84 -11.10 -10.56 16.58
C GLN A 84 -10.94 -9.33 17.47
N THR A 85 -11.36 -8.17 16.97
CA THR A 85 -11.29 -6.87 17.65
C THR A 85 -12.50 -6.57 18.55
N GLY A 86 -13.42 -7.52 18.70
CA GLY A 86 -14.65 -7.39 19.48
C GLY A 86 -15.87 -7.01 18.65
N ASP A 87 -17.05 -7.01 19.29
CA ASP A 87 -18.30 -6.61 18.64
C ASP A 87 -18.35 -5.06 18.51
N PRO A 88 -18.33 -4.51 17.28
CA PRO A 88 -18.34 -3.06 17.05
C PRO A 88 -19.64 -2.37 17.50
N ARG A 89 -20.69 -3.14 17.79
CA ARG A 89 -21.92 -2.62 18.41
C ARG A 89 -21.65 -2.17 19.84
N GLN A 90 -20.78 -2.88 20.55
CA GLN A 90 -20.44 -2.62 21.95
C GLN A 90 -19.40 -1.52 22.12
N SER A 91 -18.80 -1.02 21.03
CA SER A 91 -17.83 0.09 21.09
C SER A 91 -18.47 1.34 21.71
N LYS A 92 -17.85 1.86 22.76
CA LYS A 92 -18.33 2.97 23.60
C LYS A 92 -18.10 4.32 22.96
N ASP A 93 -17.01 4.46 22.22
CA ASP A 93 -16.61 5.70 21.54
C ASP A 93 -15.97 5.41 20.18
N PHE A 94 -15.62 6.49 19.48
CA PHE A 94 -14.95 6.42 18.19
C PHE A 94 -13.53 5.85 18.32
N GLU A 95 -12.86 6.10 19.43
CA GLU A 95 -11.47 5.67 19.63
C GLU A 95 -11.38 4.14 19.69
N GLU A 96 -12.28 3.46 20.40
CA GLU A 96 -12.36 1.99 20.40
C GLU A 96 -12.56 1.42 18.98
N LEU A 97 -13.38 2.08 18.16
CA LEU A 97 -13.60 1.67 16.77
C LEU A 97 -12.38 1.97 15.88
N PHE A 98 -11.71 3.10 16.12
CA PHE A 98 -10.49 3.49 15.41
C PHE A 98 -9.35 2.52 15.72
N GLN A 99 -9.16 2.15 16.98
CA GLN A 99 -8.17 1.15 17.40
C GLN A 99 -8.47 -0.24 16.82
N ALA A 100 -9.76 -0.63 16.77
CA ALA A 100 -10.15 -1.85 16.07
C ALA A 100 -9.74 -1.78 14.59
N TRP A 101 -10.02 -0.67 13.89
CA TRP A 101 -9.61 -0.48 12.50
C TRP A 101 -8.08 -0.50 12.31
N VAL A 102 -7.31 0.12 13.20
CA VAL A 102 -5.84 0.09 13.18
C VAL A 102 -5.34 -1.35 13.31
N ALA A 103 -5.87 -2.14 14.25
CA ALA A 103 -5.49 -3.54 14.40
C ALA A 103 -5.78 -4.39 13.14
N GLN A 104 -6.91 -4.14 12.48
CA GLN A 104 -7.23 -4.79 11.19
C GLN A 104 -6.26 -4.37 10.08
N MET A 105 -5.90 -3.08 10.04
CA MET A 105 -4.94 -2.52 9.09
C MET A 105 -3.55 -3.13 9.27
N GLU A 106 -3.04 -3.19 10.50
CA GLU A 106 -1.74 -3.79 10.82
C GLU A 106 -1.66 -5.25 10.38
N CYS A 107 -2.69 -6.05 10.70
CA CYS A 107 -2.77 -7.45 10.29
C CYS A 107 -2.72 -7.60 8.78
N LEU A 108 -3.56 -6.84 8.06
CA LEU A 108 -3.62 -6.91 6.59
C LEU A 108 -2.32 -6.46 5.94
N MET A 109 -1.72 -5.37 6.43
CA MET A 109 -0.43 -4.89 5.93
C MET A 109 0.67 -5.93 6.10
N ASN A 110 0.66 -6.63 7.24
CA ASN A 110 1.61 -7.67 7.53
C ASN A 110 1.46 -8.87 6.57
N ILE A 111 0.23 -9.30 6.32
CA ILE A 111 -0.08 -10.38 5.37
C ILE A 111 0.32 -10.00 3.94
N LEU A 112 0.11 -8.74 3.54
CA LEU A 112 0.39 -8.31 2.16
C LEU A 112 1.89 -8.09 1.89
N VAL A 113 2.62 -7.51 2.84
CA VAL A 113 4.02 -7.10 2.62
C VAL A 113 5.01 -8.26 2.83
N ARG A 114 4.78 -9.14 3.82
CA ARG A 114 5.71 -10.24 4.15
C ARG A 114 5.99 -11.18 2.96
N PRO A 115 4.99 -11.68 2.21
CA PRO A 115 5.23 -12.57 1.09
C PRO A 115 6.05 -11.89 -0.02
N VAL A 116 5.82 -10.60 -0.26
CA VAL A 116 6.57 -9.86 -1.29
C VAL A 116 8.02 -9.65 -0.86
N HIS A 117 8.28 -9.36 0.41
CA HIS A 117 9.65 -9.28 0.92
C HIS A 117 10.37 -10.63 0.87
N LEU A 118 9.70 -11.72 1.23
CA LEU A 118 10.25 -13.07 1.09
C LEU A 118 10.54 -13.41 -0.38
N GLY A 119 9.64 -13.03 -1.28
CA GLY A 119 9.84 -13.15 -2.73
C GLY A 119 11.09 -12.41 -3.19
N ARG A 120 11.24 -11.13 -2.83
CA ARG A 120 12.41 -10.31 -3.19
C ARG A 120 13.74 -10.87 -2.68
N PHE A 121 13.76 -11.40 -1.47
CA PHE A 121 14.96 -12.02 -0.91
C PHE A 121 15.39 -13.26 -1.71
N ASN A 122 14.43 -13.99 -2.27
CA ASN A 122 14.67 -15.23 -3.00
C ASN A 122 14.72 -15.06 -4.53
N ASP A 123 14.25 -13.93 -5.07
CA ASP A 123 14.18 -13.65 -6.51
C ASP A 123 15.54 -13.85 -7.21
N PRO A 124 16.67 -13.35 -6.68
CA PRO A 124 17.99 -13.57 -7.30
C PRO A 124 18.44 -15.03 -7.33
N LYS A 125 17.82 -15.93 -6.55
CA LYS A 125 18.17 -17.35 -6.51
C LYS A 125 17.37 -18.19 -7.49
N PHE A 126 16.11 -17.83 -7.71
CA PHE A 126 15.17 -18.62 -8.52
C PHE A 126 14.84 -17.99 -9.88
N PHE A 127 14.87 -16.66 -9.97
CA PHE A 127 14.35 -15.88 -11.09
C PHE A 127 15.33 -14.80 -11.55
N VAL A 128 16.59 -15.20 -11.75
CA VAL A 128 17.64 -14.34 -12.31
C VAL A 128 17.22 -13.75 -13.66
N ARG A 129 17.66 -12.52 -13.94
CA ARG A 129 17.30 -11.77 -15.15
C ARG A 129 18.56 -11.30 -15.90
N PRO A 130 19.28 -12.21 -16.60
CA PRO A 130 20.58 -11.90 -17.18
C PRO A 130 20.59 -10.69 -18.13
N TYR A 131 19.55 -10.53 -18.95
CA TYR A 131 19.44 -9.39 -19.86
C TYR A 131 19.33 -8.06 -19.10
N LEU A 132 18.49 -8.03 -18.07
CA LEU A 132 18.28 -6.85 -17.24
C LEU A 132 19.55 -6.50 -16.45
N SER A 133 20.24 -7.52 -15.95
CA SER A 133 21.54 -7.40 -15.30
C SER A 133 22.60 -6.85 -16.24
N GLY A 134 22.62 -7.26 -17.51
CA GLY A 134 23.57 -6.76 -18.51
C GLY A 134 23.40 -5.29 -18.89
N ILE A 135 22.21 -4.70 -18.69
CA ILE A 135 21.94 -3.28 -18.97
C ILE A 135 21.92 -2.41 -17.70
N SER A 136 22.13 -3.00 -16.53
CA SER A 136 22.17 -2.28 -15.25
C SER A 136 23.62 -2.07 -14.84
N GLU A 137 24.05 -0.80 -14.77
CA GLU A 137 25.40 -0.41 -14.34
C GLU A 137 25.78 -1.06 -12.99
N ARG A 138 24.87 -1.06 -12.02
CA ARG A 138 25.08 -1.68 -10.71
C ARG A 138 25.36 -3.17 -10.83
N ALA A 139 24.53 -3.90 -11.57
CA ALA A 139 24.65 -5.34 -11.72
C ALA A 139 25.93 -5.74 -12.46
N VAL A 140 26.29 -5.00 -13.53
CA VAL A 140 27.51 -5.25 -14.31
C VAL A 140 28.76 -5.07 -13.45
N GLU A 141 28.86 -3.99 -12.67
CA GLU A 141 30.07 -3.73 -11.88
C GLU A 141 30.24 -4.67 -10.68
N SER A 142 29.13 -5.04 -10.03
CA SER A 142 29.17 -5.86 -8.81
C SER A 142 29.05 -7.35 -9.06
N GLY A 143 28.74 -7.77 -10.30
CA GLY A 143 28.56 -9.17 -10.66
C GLY A 143 27.34 -9.82 -10.00
N ILE A 144 26.38 -9.01 -9.54
CA ILE A 144 25.12 -9.48 -8.94
C ILE A 144 23.97 -9.36 -9.94
N ASP A 145 22.91 -10.12 -9.73
CA ASP A 145 21.69 -9.93 -10.53
C ASP A 145 21.03 -8.58 -10.24
N ALA A 146 20.47 -7.93 -11.26
CA ALA A 146 19.77 -6.66 -11.12
C ALA A 146 18.62 -6.70 -10.11
N VAL A 147 17.96 -7.85 -9.90
CA VAL A 147 16.90 -7.98 -8.88
C VAL A 147 17.43 -8.18 -7.46
N SER A 148 18.75 -8.30 -7.28
CA SER A 148 19.37 -8.35 -5.95
C SER A 148 19.13 -7.02 -5.21
N PRO A 149 18.65 -7.07 -3.95
CA PRO A 149 18.44 -5.86 -3.15
C PRO A 149 19.76 -5.22 -2.68
N GLU A 150 20.90 -5.91 -2.83
CA GLU A 150 22.19 -5.45 -2.34
C GLU A 150 22.65 -4.15 -3.03
N GLY A 151 22.73 -3.05 -2.29
CA GLY A 151 23.15 -1.75 -2.81
C GLY A 151 22.11 -1.03 -3.69
N GLU A 152 20.88 -1.55 -3.79
CA GLU A 152 19.74 -0.84 -4.37
C GLU A 152 19.23 0.22 -3.37
N ARG A 153 18.92 1.43 -3.84
CA ARG A 153 18.36 2.50 -3.00
C ARG A 153 16.83 2.51 -2.98
N GLY A 154 16.17 1.38 -3.26
CA GLY A 154 14.76 1.14 -2.98
C GLY A 154 13.75 2.06 -3.69
N ASN A 155 12.50 1.62 -3.69
CA ASN A 155 11.30 2.42 -3.96
C ASN A 155 10.09 1.62 -3.48
N TRP A 156 10.22 1.09 -2.27
CA TRP A 156 9.20 0.22 -1.71
C TRP A 156 7.99 1.09 -1.36
N LYS A 157 6.82 0.62 -1.75
CA LYS A 157 5.57 1.35 -1.48
C LYS A 157 4.40 0.40 -1.33
N VAL A 158 3.41 0.84 -0.58
CA VAL A 158 2.10 0.21 -0.55
C VAL A 158 1.10 1.17 -1.15
N THR A 159 0.30 0.66 -2.09
CA THR A 159 -0.76 1.46 -2.74
C THR A 159 -2.08 1.17 -2.07
N PHE A 160 -2.71 2.21 -1.54
CA PHE A 160 -4.06 2.15 -0.98
C PHE A 160 -5.09 2.60 -2.01
N PHE A 161 -5.95 1.66 -2.39
CA PHE A 161 -7.19 1.95 -3.10
C PHE A 161 -8.30 2.19 -2.10
N THR A 162 -9.34 2.89 -2.55
CA THR A 162 -10.56 3.22 -1.78
C THR A 162 -10.31 3.99 -0.46
N LYS A 163 -9.28 4.84 -0.43
CA LYS A 163 -8.88 5.58 0.77
C LYS A 163 -9.96 6.59 1.20
N VAL A 164 -10.68 7.17 0.25
CA VAL A 164 -11.73 8.17 0.52
C VAL A 164 -12.92 7.50 1.22
N GLU A 165 -13.30 6.31 0.75
CA GLU A 165 -14.37 5.49 1.30
C GLU A 165 -14.08 5.11 2.75
N THR A 166 -12.81 4.87 3.10
CA THR A 166 -12.40 4.67 4.50
C THR A 166 -12.69 5.91 5.35
N ALA A 167 -12.28 7.09 4.90
CA ALA A 167 -12.51 8.34 5.63
C ALA A 167 -14.00 8.65 5.78
N ASP A 168 -14.76 8.53 4.69
CA ASP A 168 -16.21 8.78 4.68
C ASP A 168 -16.96 7.77 5.55
N SER A 169 -16.56 6.50 5.53
CA SER A 169 -17.19 5.45 6.37
C SER A 169 -16.95 5.68 7.86
N LEU A 170 -15.73 6.07 8.23
CA LEU A 170 -15.41 6.40 9.63
C LEU A 170 -16.16 7.66 10.08
N ALA A 171 -16.13 8.74 9.29
CA ALA A 171 -16.82 9.98 9.60
C ALA A 171 -18.35 9.80 9.68
N GLY A 172 -18.94 9.08 8.73
CA GLY A 172 -20.37 8.78 8.71
C GLY A 172 -20.82 8.02 9.95
N LYS A 173 -20.03 7.06 10.43
CA LYS A 173 -20.36 6.31 11.64
C LYS A 173 -20.24 7.13 12.91
N THR A 174 -19.22 7.99 13.02
CA THR A 174 -19.07 8.89 14.17
C THR A 174 -20.30 9.79 14.30
N LYS A 175 -20.70 10.39 13.18
CA LYS A 175 -21.86 11.27 13.14
C LYS A 175 -23.16 10.54 13.51
N VAL A 176 -23.39 9.34 12.97
CA VAL A 176 -24.65 8.61 13.18
C VAL A 176 -24.75 8.01 14.59
N LYS A 177 -23.70 7.34 15.07
CA LYS A 177 -23.73 6.60 16.35
C LYS A 177 -23.47 7.51 17.55
N PHE A 178 -22.44 8.36 17.49
CA PHE A 178 -21.96 9.11 18.65
C PHE A 178 -22.54 10.52 18.73
N GLU A 179 -22.67 11.23 17.60
CA GLU A 179 -23.19 12.60 17.61
C GLU A 179 -24.72 12.65 17.54
N GLN A 180 -25.33 11.90 16.62
CA GLN A 180 -26.77 11.99 16.37
C GLN A 180 -27.59 10.95 17.14
N LYS A 181 -26.97 9.86 17.63
CA LYS A 181 -27.64 8.71 18.28
C LYS A 181 -28.87 8.18 17.51
N LYS A 182 -28.93 8.42 16.20
CA LYS A 182 -30.17 8.26 15.40
C LYS A 182 -30.44 6.82 14.98
N PHE A 183 -29.43 5.95 14.95
CA PHE A 183 -29.60 4.55 14.58
C PHE A 183 -28.69 3.64 15.42
N PRO A 184 -29.22 2.58 16.06
CA PRO A 184 -28.39 1.48 16.54
C PRO A 184 -27.70 0.81 15.34
N MET A 185 -26.53 0.19 15.56
CA MET A 185 -25.73 -0.52 14.55
C MET A 185 -26.41 -1.80 13.99
N ASP A 186 -27.73 -1.91 14.09
CA ASP A 186 -28.53 -3.00 13.54
C ASP A 186 -28.99 -2.64 12.12
N GLY A 187 -28.02 -2.64 11.21
CA GLY A 187 -28.28 -2.64 9.78
C GLY A 187 -28.49 -4.07 9.32
N ARG A 188 -29.70 -4.64 9.51
CA ARG A 188 -30.15 -5.75 8.67
C ARG A 188 -29.96 -5.33 7.21
N SER A 189 -29.21 -6.10 6.44
CA SER A 189 -29.23 -5.96 4.98
C SER A 189 -30.67 -6.18 4.50
N PRO A 190 -31.25 -5.29 3.70
CA PRO A 190 -32.57 -5.53 3.13
C PRO A 190 -32.45 -6.49 1.94
N ARG A 191 -32.19 -7.78 2.20
CA ARG A 191 -32.41 -8.97 1.36
C ARG A 191 -32.38 -10.15 2.34
N GLY A 192 -33.42 -10.91 2.61
CA GLY A 192 -34.40 -11.51 1.71
C GLY A 192 -34.31 -13.02 1.98
N SER A 193 -35.43 -13.64 2.27
CA SER A 193 -35.65 -15.10 2.35
C SER A 193 -34.98 -15.89 1.23
#